data_AF-A0A554JK65-F1
#
_entry.id   AF-A0A554JK65-F1
#
_cell.length_a   1.000
_cell.length_b   1.000
_cell.length_c   1.000
_cell.angle_alpha   90.00
_cell.angle_beta   90.00
_cell.angle_gamma   90.00
#
_symmetry.space_group_name_H-M   'P 1'
#
loop_
_entity.id
_entity.type
_entity.pdbx_description
1 polymer ?
#
loop_
_entity_poly.entity_id
_entity_poly.type
_entity_poly.pdbx_seq_one_letter_code
_entity_poly.pdbx_strand_id
1 'polypeptide(L)'
;MDYKPDYSEFSDPRLVAIYDTVNPIESYQAFYLTLAKRLSASTIIDLGCGSGLLTCELAKQGHHMIGVEPSVLLDGWPTSTARKKLHDPVAGDIEWWGEILEKKGNKVRYEIHYLFANSGAEVVSRNELIFRTQEEISQTLADAGFVVKEVYGDWDSSPATATSPEMIFVAGSV
;
A
#
# COMPACT_ATOMS: atom_id res chain seq x y z
N MET A 1 3.91 1.11 -27.64
CA MET A 1 4.18 -0.25 -27.13
C MET A 1 3.05 -0.61 -26.19
N ASP A 2 2.41 -1.75 -26.42
CA ASP A 2 1.31 -2.24 -25.58
C ASP A 2 1.89 -2.74 -24.26
N TYR A 3 1.87 -1.89 -23.24
CA TYR A 3 2.19 -2.29 -21.88
C TYR A 3 1.11 -3.25 -21.39
N LYS A 4 1.51 -4.49 -21.07
CA LYS A 4 0.70 -5.40 -20.28
C LYS A 4 1.18 -5.28 -18.83
N PRO A 5 0.27 -5.01 -17.87
CA PRO A 5 0.64 -5.03 -16.47
C PRO A 5 1.19 -6.41 -16.11
N ASP A 6 2.31 -6.42 -15.41
CA ASP A 6 2.92 -7.62 -14.84
C ASP A 6 2.31 -7.81 -13.46
N TYR A 7 1.44 -8.81 -13.33
CA TYR A 7 0.75 -9.07 -12.07
C TYR A 7 1.51 -10.07 -11.18
N SER A 8 2.80 -10.28 -11.40
CA SER A 8 3.59 -11.29 -10.66
C SER A 8 3.65 -11.01 -9.16
N GLU A 9 3.74 -9.75 -8.74
CA GLU A 9 3.61 -9.36 -7.32
C GLU A 9 2.31 -9.83 -6.70
N PHE A 10 1.25 -9.91 -7.53
CA PHE A 10 -0.08 -10.31 -7.13
C PHE A 10 -0.44 -11.77 -7.49
N SER A 11 0.48 -12.59 -8.02
CA SER A 11 0.12 -13.94 -8.49
C SER A 11 1.22 -14.98 -8.37
N ASP A 12 2.49 -14.56 -8.22
CA ASP A 12 3.58 -15.48 -7.94
C ASP A 12 3.46 -15.97 -6.49
N PRO A 13 3.28 -17.28 -6.26
CA PRO A 13 3.10 -17.82 -4.91
C PRO A 13 4.24 -17.47 -3.94
N ARG A 14 5.45 -17.22 -4.46
CA ARG A 14 6.61 -16.84 -3.64
C ARG A 14 6.49 -15.43 -3.12
N LEU A 15 5.98 -14.50 -3.93
CA LEU A 15 5.81 -13.10 -3.54
C LEU A 15 4.62 -12.93 -2.60
N VAL A 16 3.53 -13.64 -2.86
CA VAL A 16 2.37 -13.69 -1.97
C VAL A 16 2.74 -14.23 -0.59
N ALA A 17 3.57 -15.27 -0.52
CA ALA A 17 3.96 -15.89 0.75
C ALA A 17 4.76 -14.98 1.68
N ILE A 18 5.54 -14.03 1.13
CA ILE A 18 6.46 -13.18 1.90
C ILE A 18 5.87 -11.80 2.19
N TYR A 19 4.62 -11.55 1.79
CA TYR A 19 4.05 -10.21 1.78
C TYR A 19 4.01 -9.54 3.14
N ASP A 20 3.46 -10.21 4.15
CA ASP A 20 3.28 -9.62 5.48
C ASP A 20 4.65 -9.31 6.11
N THR A 21 5.67 -10.08 5.74
CA THR A 21 7.08 -9.84 6.13
C THR A 21 7.63 -8.56 5.49
N VAL A 22 7.22 -8.25 4.25
CA VAL A 22 7.63 -7.03 3.54
C VAL A 22 6.78 -5.81 3.96
N ASN A 23 5.52 -6.02 4.33
CA ASN A 23 4.51 -4.98 4.63
C ASN A 23 3.88 -5.18 6.01
N PRO A 24 4.68 -5.07 7.08
CA PRO A 24 4.18 -5.19 8.44
C PRO A 24 3.10 -4.13 8.70
N ILE A 25 1.94 -4.55 9.21
CA ILE A 25 0.83 -3.65 9.52
C ILE A 25 1.16 -2.69 10.68
N GLU A 26 2.15 -3.05 11.48
CA GLU A 26 2.52 -2.37 12.72
C GLU A 26 2.87 -0.90 12.50
N SER A 27 3.27 -0.52 11.28
CA SER A 27 3.60 0.85 10.90
C SER A 27 2.38 1.78 10.83
N TYR A 28 1.21 1.27 10.46
CA TYR A 28 0.01 2.09 10.21
C TYR A 28 -1.23 1.67 11.00
N GLN A 29 -1.23 0.49 11.61
CA GLN A 29 -2.39 -0.07 12.32
C GLN A 29 -2.95 0.89 13.37
N ALA A 30 -2.09 1.47 14.22
CA ALA A 30 -2.53 2.33 15.32
C ALA A 30 -3.29 3.58 14.84
N PHE A 31 -2.88 4.14 13.70
CA PHE A 31 -3.54 5.28 13.07
C PHE A 31 -4.98 4.96 12.70
N TYR A 32 -5.20 3.90 11.93
CA TYR A 32 -6.53 3.56 11.43
C TYR A 32 -7.48 3.10 12.54
N LEU A 33 -6.99 2.40 13.56
CA LEU A 33 -7.79 2.06 14.75
C LEU A 33 -8.24 3.32 15.49
N THR A 34 -7.33 4.28 15.69
CA THR A 34 -7.64 5.55 16.35
C THR A 34 -8.61 6.38 15.52
N LEU A 35 -8.42 6.41 14.20
CA LEU A 35 -9.28 7.11 13.25
C LEU A 35 -10.71 6.55 13.28
N ALA A 36 -10.86 5.23 13.19
CA ALA A 36 -12.17 4.56 13.23
C ALA A 36 -12.93 4.88 14.53
N LYS A 37 -12.23 4.84 15.67
CA LYS A 37 -12.79 5.22 16.97
C LYS A 37 -13.21 6.68 17.01
N ARG A 38 -12.35 7.59 16.54
CA ARG A 38 -12.63 9.04 16.52
C ARG A 38 -13.84 9.39 15.65
N LEU A 39 -13.99 8.71 14.51
CA LEU A 39 -15.13 8.88 13.61
C LEU A 39 -16.40 8.16 14.11
N SER A 40 -16.32 7.42 15.22
CA SER A 40 -17.42 6.56 15.71
C SER A 40 -17.95 5.65 14.61
N ALA A 41 -17.06 5.10 13.78
CA ALA A 41 -17.43 4.28 12.63
C ALA A 41 -18.10 2.98 13.10
N SER A 42 -19.26 2.65 12.52
CA SER A 42 -19.97 1.39 12.81
C SER A 42 -19.74 0.33 11.72
N THR A 43 -19.70 0.78 10.46
CA THR A 43 -19.41 -0.05 9.28
C THR A 43 -18.24 0.56 8.51
N ILE A 44 -17.27 -0.27 8.12
CA ILE A 44 -16.07 0.16 7.40
C ILE A 44 -15.88 -0.75 6.19
N ILE A 45 -15.64 -0.13 5.03
CA ILE A 45 -15.21 -0.83 3.82
C ILE A 45 -13.71 -0.59 3.66
N ASP A 46 -12.95 -1.68 3.64
CA ASP A 46 -11.49 -1.68 3.48
C ASP A 46 -11.15 -2.03 2.03
N LEU A 47 -10.84 -1.02 1.22
CA LEU A 47 -10.55 -1.17 -0.21
C LEU A 47 -9.03 -1.31 -0.40
N GLY A 48 -8.60 -2.39 -1.05
CA GLY A 48 -7.18 -2.75 -1.08
C GLY A 48 -6.73 -3.34 0.26
N CYS A 49 -7.56 -4.19 0.87
CA CYS A 49 -7.33 -4.67 2.24
C CYS A 49 -6.13 -5.62 2.40
N GLY A 50 -5.47 -5.98 1.30
CA GLY A 50 -4.33 -6.88 1.27
C GLY A 50 -4.64 -8.25 1.89
N SER A 51 -3.76 -8.72 2.80
CA SER A 51 -3.97 -9.95 3.58
C SER A 51 -5.12 -9.86 4.59
N GLY A 52 -5.73 -8.68 4.75
CA GLY A 52 -6.88 -8.44 5.62
C GLY A 52 -6.51 -8.28 7.09
N LEU A 53 -5.23 -8.13 7.41
CA LEU A 53 -4.76 -7.99 8.79
C LEU A 53 -5.36 -6.76 9.50
N LEU A 54 -5.35 -5.58 8.85
CA LEU A 54 -6.00 -4.38 9.38
C LEU A 54 -7.53 -4.57 9.48
N THR A 55 -8.15 -5.17 8.46
CA THR A 55 -9.57 -5.50 8.45
C THR A 55 -9.96 -6.34 9.66
N CYS A 56 -9.19 -7.40 9.95
CA CYS A 56 -9.42 -8.28 11.08
C CYS A 56 -9.27 -7.54 12.41
N GLU A 57 -8.29 -6.64 12.52
CA GLU A 57 -8.11 -5.88 13.74
C GLU A 57 -9.27 -4.92 14.01
N LEU A 58 -9.74 -4.19 12.98
CA LEU A 58 -10.94 -3.35 13.10
C LEU A 58 -12.19 -4.18 13.45
N ALA A 59 -12.34 -5.37 12.88
CA ALA A 59 -13.44 -6.27 13.24
C ALA A 59 -13.41 -6.68 14.73
N LYS A 60 -12.23 -6.96 15.30
CA LYS A 60 -12.08 -7.26 16.73
C LYS A 60 -12.49 -6.09 17.64
N GLN A 61 -12.38 -4.86 17.15
CA GLN A 61 -12.85 -3.66 17.86
C GLN A 61 -14.38 -3.46 17.77
N GLY A 62 -15.10 -4.38 17.10
CA GLY A 62 -16.56 -4.37 17.00
C GLY A 62 -17.12 -3.64 15.77
N HIS A 63 -16.27 -3.25 14.82
CA HIS A 63 -16.72 -2.66 13.56
C HIS A 63 -17.28 -3.75 12.62
N HIS A 64 -18.35 -3.43 11.90
CA HIS A 64 -18.81 -4.27 10.79
C HIS A 64 -17.93 -4.01 9.57
N MET A 65 -17.15 -5.01 9.17
CA MET A 65 -16.13 -4.87 8.13
C MET A 65 -16.56 -5.49 6.81
N ILE A 66 -16.25 -4.81 5.71
CA ILE A 66 -16.25 -5.37 4.36
C ILE A 66 -14.87 -5.12 3.75
N GLY A 67 -14.04 -6.17 3.66
CA GLY A 67 -12.77 -6.11 2.93
C GLY A 67 -12.99 -6.36 1.45
N VAL A 68 -12.42 -5.52 0.58
CA VAL A 68 -12.44 -5.67 -0.86
C VAL A 68 -11.01 -5.53 -1.36
N GLU A 69 -10.43 -6.64 -1.79
CA GLU A 69 -9.10 -6.66 -2.41
C GLU A 69 -9.22 -7.23 -3.82
N PRO A 70 -9.16 -6.40 -4.88
CA PRO A 70 -9.09 -6.91 -6.26
C PRO A 70 -7.71 -7.50 -6.63
N SER A 71 -6.64 -7.22 -5.88
CA SER A 71 -5.27 -7.68 -6.17
C SER A 71 -4.44 -7.90 -4.92
N VAL A 72 -3.77 -9.05 -4.79
CA VAL A 72 -2.91 -9.27 -3.63
C VAL A 72 -1.61 -8.43 -3.72
N LEU A 73 -1.61 -7.17 -3.18
CA LEU A 73 -0.53 -6.58 -2.33
C LEU A 73 0.56 -5.60 -2.89
N LEU A 74 1.00 -4.60 -2.05
CA LEU A 74 2.39 -4.05 -1.74
C LEU A 74 2.70 -2.51 -1.64
N ASP A 75 3.54 -2.13 -0.64
CA ASP A 75 4.18 -0.83 -0.32
C ASP A 75 5.65 -0.97 0.25
N GLY A 76 6.45 0.11 0.27
CA GLY A 76 7.64 0.24 1.14
C GLY A 76 9.04 0.24 0.48
N TRP A 77 9.28 1.06 -0.55
CA TRP A 77 10.37 0.93 -1.55
C TRP A 77 11.86 1.02 -1.11
N PRO A 78 12.64 -0.09 -1.14
CA PRO A 78 14.10 -0.09 -1.17
C PRO A 78 14.65 0.18 -2.58
N THR A 79 15.92 0.60 -2.72
CA THR A 79 16.54 0.84 -4.04
C THR A 79 17.66 -0.15 -4.31
N SER A 80 18.12 -0.26 -5.57
CA SER A 80 19.24 -1.14 -5.96
C SER A 80 20.53 -0.91 -5.16
N THR A 81 20.75 0.31 -4.64
CA THR A 81 21.87 0.71 -3.79
C THR A 81 21.62 0.56 -2.28
N ALA A 82 20.37 0.31 -1.89
CA ALA A 82 19.94 0.13 -0.51
C ALA A 82 18.96 -1.05 -0.40
N ARG A 83 19.45 -2.24 -0.79
CA ARG A 83 18.66 -3.48 -0.73
C ARG A 83 18.29 -3.77 0.72
N LYS A 84 17.01 -4.08 0.95
CA LYS A 84 16.56 -4.54 2.26
C LYS A 84 16.74 -6.05 2.34
N LYS A 85 17.21 -6.53 3.49
CA LYS A 85 17.26 -7.95 3.85
C LYS A 85 16.15 -8.23 4.84
N LEU A 86 15.39 -9.28 4.60
CA LEU A 86 14.37 -9.80 5.51
C LEU A 86 14.45 -11.31 5.60
N HIS A 87 13.98 -11.84 6.71
CA HIS A 87 13.86 -13.27 6.93
C HIS A 87 12.39 -13.64 6.96
N ASP A 88 11.95 -14.45 6.00
CA ASP A 88 10.62 -15.04 6.01
C ASP A 88 10.66 -16.45 6.67
N PRO A 89 9.73 -16.79 7.58
CA PRO A 89 9.75 -18.08 8.27
C PRO A 89 9.65 -19.31 7.34
N VAL A 90 9.12 -19.14 6.13
CA VAL A 90 8.91 -20.24 5.17
C VAL A 90 9.92 -20.15 4.03
N ALA A 91 10.08 -18.96 3.44
CA ALA A 91 10.94 -18.76 2.28
C ALA A 91 12.43 -18.55 2.64
N GLY A 92 12.73 -18.24 3.91
CA GLY A 92 14.07 -17.95 4.41
C GLY A 92 14.54 -16.53 4.09
N ASP A 93 15.86 -16.36 3.97
CA ASP A 93 16.46 -15.04 3.74
C ASP A 93 16.16 -14.52 2.32
N ILE A 94 15.68 -13.28 2.27
CA ILE A 94 15.30 -12.58 1.04
C ILE A 94 15.97 -11.22 1.00
N GLU A 95 16.55 -10.90 -0.16
CA GLU A 95 16.95 -9.53 -0.50
C GLU A 95 15.92 -8.94 -1.45
N TRP A 96 15.45 -7.72 -1.18
CA TRP A 96 14.56 -7.02 -2.10
C TRP A 96 14.96 -5.56 -2.33
N TRP A 97 14.74 -5.10 -3.55
CA TRP A 97 15.06 -3.74 -4.01
C TRP A 97 14.19 -3.34 -5.19
N GLY A 98 14.02 -2.05 -5.38
CA GLY A 98 13.33 -1.48 -6.53
C GLY A 98 14.25 -0.68 -7.44
N GLU A 99 13.84 -0.59 -8.70
CA GLU A 99 14.54 0.15 -9.75
C GLU A 99 13.53 0.99 -10.54
N ILE A 100 13.83 2.28 -10.73
CA ILE A 100 12.99 3.17 -11.53
C ILE A 100 13.40 2.99 -12.99
N LEU A 101 12.46 2.54 -13.83
CA LEU A 101 12.67 2.34 -15.27
C LEU A 101 12.43 3.61 -16.08
N GLU A 102 11.35 4.33 -15.79
CA GLU A 102 11.01 5.58 -16.48
C GLU A 102 10.22 6.52 -15.56
N LYS A 103 10.47 7.82 -15.69
CA LYS A 103 9.58 8.88 -15.19
C LYS A 103 9.08 9.70 -16.38
N LYS A 104 7.76 9.74 -16.59
CA LYS A 104 7.13 10.51 -17.68
C LYS A 104 5.91 11.25 -17.15
N GLY A 105 6.05 12.57 -17.01
CA GLY A 105 5.01 13.38 -16.37
C GLY A 105 4.80 12.91 -14.93
N ASN A 106 3.54 12.64 -14.57
CA ASN A 106 3.18 12.08 -13.27
C ASN A 106 3.20 10.54 -13.21
N LYS A 107 3.63 9.87 -14.29
CA LYS A 107 3.74 8.42 -14.32
C LYS A 107 5.16 7.96 -14.03
N VAL A 108 5.29 6.92 -13.22
CA VAL A 108 6.57 6.27 -12.94
C VAL A 108 6.44 4.79 -13.20
N ARG A 109 7.29 4.26 -14.09
CA ARG A 109 7.45 2.82 -14.27
C ARG A 109 8.66 2.33 -13.50
N TYR A 110 8.52 1.16 -12.92
CA TYR A 110 9.53 0.60 -12.03
C TYR A 110 9.48 -0.92 -11.98
N GLU A 111 10.57 -1.49 -11.48
CA GLU A 111 10.69 -2.89 -11.11
C GLU A 111 10.87 -3.02 -9.59
N ILE A 112 10.36 -4.11 -9.03
CA ILE A 112 10.74 -4.61 -7.70
C ILE A 112 11.32 -6.02 -7.90
N HIS A 113 12.51 -6.24 -7.35
CA HIS A 113 13.25 -7.49 -7.42
C HIS A 113 13.27 -8.16 -6.05
N TYR A 114 13.12 -9.48 -6.06
CA TYR A 114 13.17 -10.35 -4.89
C TYR A 114 14.13 -11.50 -5.15
N LEU A 115 15.25 -11.53 -4.42
CA LEU A 115 16.26 -12.58 -4.48
C LEU A 115 16.12 -13.50 -3.27
N PHE A 116 15.78 -14.76 -3.52
CA PHE A 116 15.62 -15.79 -2.50
C PHE A 116 16.96 -16.50 -2.27
N ALA A 117 17.61 -16.28 -1.12
CA ALA A 117 18.96 -16.77 -0.87
C ALA A 117 19.07 -18.31 -0.91
N ASN A 118 18.01 -19.01 -0.47
CA ASN A 118 17.97 -20.47 -0.41
C ASN A 118 18.03 -21.15 -1.79
N SER A 119 17.44 -20.55 -2.82
CA SER A 119 17.40 -21.11 -4.17
C SER A 119 18.25 -20.35 -5.18
N GLY A 120 18.66 -19.13 -4.85
CA GLY A 120 19.26 -18.18 -5.79
C GLY A 120 18.27 -17.65 -6.84
N ALA A 121 16.97 -17.95 -6.71
CA ALA A 121 15.96 -17.49 -7.64
C ALA A 121 15.69 -16.00 -7.46
N GLU A 122 15.56 -15.29 -8.59
CA GLU A 122 15.10 -13.91 -8.63
C GLU A 122 13.69 -13.85 -9.23
N VAL A 123 12.83 -13.05 -8.61
CA VAL A 123 11.51 -12.70 -9.14
C VAL A 123 11.47 -11.20 -9.31
N VAL A 124 10.95 -10.73 -10.45
CA VAL A 124 10.87 -9.31 -10.79
C VAL A 124 9.42 -8.95 -11.10
N SER A 125 8.88 -8.00 -10.33
CA SER A 125 7.58 -7.37 -10.57
C SER A 125 7.76 -6.07 -11.37
N ARG A 126 6.87 -5.78 -12.32
CA ARG A 126 6.89 -4.55 -13.15
C ARG A 126 5.61 -3.76 -13.05
N ASN A 127 5.72 -2.55 -12.54
CA ASN A 127 4.58 -1.74 -12.17
C ASN A 127 4.63 -0.32 -12.78
N GLU A 128 3.47 0.33 -12.84
CA GLU A 128 3.33 1.75 -13.17
C GLU A 128 2.49 2.45 -12.09
N LEU A 129 3.04 3.51 -11.50
CA LEU A 129 2.31 4.39 -10.58
C LEU A 129 1.97 5.71 -11.28
N ILE A 130 0.82 6.29 -10.89
CA ILE A 130 0.42 7.65 -11.23
C ILE A 130 0.45 8.48 -9.95
N PHE A 131 1.37 9.44 -9.88
CA PHE A 131 1.50 10.38 -8.76
C PHE A 131 0.50 11.51 -8.94
N ARG A 132 -0.66 11.40 -8.29
CA ARG A 132 -1.66 12.47 -8.30
C ARG A 132 -1.38 13.52 -7.24
N THR A 133 -1.75 14.76 -7.48
CA THR A 133 -1.65 15.83 -6.47
C THR A 133 -2.79 15.76 -5.46
N GLN A 134 -2.64 16.47 -4.34
CA GLN A 134 -3.69 16.58 -3.33
C GLN A 134 -4.97 17.17 -3.92
N GLU A 135 -4.85 18.16 -4.80
CA GLU A 135 -5.97 18.82 -5.49
C GLU A 135 -6.68 17.84 -6.45
N GLU A 136 -5.93 17.07 -7.24
CA GLU A 136 -6.50 16.09 -8.17
C GLU A 136 -7.32 15.01 -7.44
N ILE A 137 -6.81 14.53 -6.30
CA ILE A 137 -7.53 13.55 -5.47
C ILE A 137 -8.75 14.20 -4.82
N SER A 138 -8.61 15.42 -4.27
CA SER A 138 -9.72 16.16 -3.67
C SER A 138 -10.86 16.41 -4.66
N GLN A 139 -10.54 16.78 -5.90
CA GLN A 139 -11.52 16.96 -6.96
C GLN A 139 -12.19 15.64 -7.33
N THR A 140 -11.43 14.55 -7.44
CA THR A 140 -12.01 13.20 -7.69
C THR A 140 -13.01 12.81 -6.60
N LEU A 141 -12.68 13.09 -5.32
CA LEU A 141 -13.58 12.84 -4.19
C LEU A 141 -14.84 13.72 -4.27
N ALA A 142 -14.69 15.00 -4.60
CA ALA A 142 -15.81 15.92 -4.78
C ALA A 142 -16.75 15.48 -5.92
N ASP A 143 -16.20 15.08 -7.07
CA ASP A 143 -16.95 14.59 -8.21
C ASP A 143 -17.72 13.29 -7.88
N ALA A 144 -17.18 12.48 -6.97
CA ALA A 144 -17.83 11.29 -6.43
C ALA A 144 -18.85 11.58 -5.30
N GLY A 145 -19.09 12.85 -4.96
CA GLY A 145 -20.07 13.26 -3.94
C GLY A 145 -19.54 13.26 -2.50
N PHE A 146 -18.22 13.27 -2.31
CA PHE A 146 -17.59 13.35 -0.99
C PHE A 146 -17.01 14.74 -0.70
N VAL A 147 -17.10 15.16 0.55
CA VAL A 147 -16.44 16.36 1.07
C VAL A 147 -15.23 15.93 1.88
N VAL A 148 -14.04 16.40 1.48
CA VAL A 148 -12.81 16.23 2.25
C VAL A 148 -12.90 17.05 3.54
N LYS A 149 -12.75 16.38 4.68
CA LYS A 149 -12.78 16.98 6.01
C LYS A 149 -11.37 17.23 6.53
N GLU A 150 -10.46 16.27 6.31
CA GLU A 150 -9.08 16.32 6.81
C GLU A 150 -8.15 15.62 5.80
N VAL A 151 -6.89 16.06 5.75
CA VAL A 151 -5.83 15.39 4.98
C VAL A 151 -4.59 15.28 5.85
N TYR A 152 -4.15 14.05 6.12
CA TYR A 152 -2.94 13.74 6.90
C TYR A 152 -1.76 13.44 5.98
N GLY A 153 -0.57 13.83 6.43
CA GLY A 153 0.69 13.65 5.70
C GLY A 153 1.44 12.38 6.08
N ASP A 154 1.04 11.71 7.16
CA ASP A 154 1.65 10.48 7.67
C ASP A 154 0.69 9.79 8.66
N TRP A 155 1.00 8.57 9.05
CA TRP A 155 0.25 7.77 10.04
C TRP A 155 0.41 8.29 11.47
N ASP A 156 1.25 9.31 11.71
CA ASP A 156 1.33 10.01 13.00
C ASP A 156 0.23 11.08 13.18
N SER A 157 -0.70 11.19 12.21
CA SER A 157 -1.76 12.20 12.16
C SER A 157 -1.26 13.65 11.97
N SER A 158 -0.03 13.85 11.51
CA SER A 158 0.45 15.16 11.08
C SER A 158 -0.32 15.66 9.85
N PRO A 159 -0.57 16.98 9.69
CA PRO A 159 -1.22 17.51 8.51
C PRO A 159 -0.39 17.29 7.23
N ALA A 160 -1.07 17.07 6.10
CA ALA A 160 -0.39 16.92 4.82
C ALA A 160 0.32 18.19 4.36
N THR A 161 1.49 17.99 3.76
CA THR A 161 2.31 19.03 3.13
C THR A 161 2.80 18.53 1.77
N ALA A 162 3.36 19.43 0.95
CA ALA A 162 3.91 19.07 -0.37
C ALA A 162 5.07 18.06 -0.32
N THR A 163 5.67 17.84 0.86
CA THR A 163 6.78 16.90 1.07
C THR A 163 6.40 15.75 1.99
N SER A 164 5.13 15.63 2.34
CA SER A 164 4.64 14.52 3.15
C SER A 164 4.88 13.19 2.44
N PRO A 165 5.30 12.14 3.16
CA PRO A 165 5.48 10.82 2.57
C PRO A 165 4.14 10.23 2.10
N GLU A 166 3.05 10.57 2.78
CA GLU A 166 1.70 10.08 2.51
C GLU A 166 0.71 11.21 2.24
N MET A 167 -0.42 10.86 1.62
CA MET A 167 -1.62 11.69 1.60
C MET A 167 -2.84 10.85 2.00
N ILE A 168 -3.29 11.01 3.24
CA ILE A 168 -4.40 10.24 3.80
C ILE A 168 -5.62 11.16 3.91
N PHE A 169 -6.63 10.93 3.09
CA PHE A 169 -7.85 11.74 3.04
C PHE A 169 -8.93 11.17 3.94
N VAL A 170 -9.50 12.00 4.82
CA VAL A 170 -10.77 11.73 5.50
C VAL A 170 -11.85 12.51 4.79
N ALA A 171 -12.75 11.81 4.11
CA ALA A 171 -13.87 12.42 3.41
C ALA A 171 -15.20 11.78 3.83
N GLY A 172 -16.30 12.53 3.77
CA GLY A 172 -17.65 12.02 4.04
C GLY A 172 -18.61 12.37 2.91
N SER A 173 -19.65 11.57 2.70
CA SER A 173 -20.71 11.93 1.76
C SER A 173 -21.42 13.21 2.21
N VAL A 174 -21.88 14.00 1.24
CA VAL A 174 -22.79 15.13 1.47
C VAL A 174 -24.14 14.63 2.00
#